data_AF-A0A7J3DKW1-F1
#
_entry.id   AF-A0A7J3DKW1-F1
#
_cell.length_a   1.000
_cell.length_b   1.000
_cell.length_c   1.000
_cell.angle_alpha   90.00
_cell.angle_beta   90.00
_cell.angle_gamma   90.00
#
_symmetry.space_group_name_H-M   'P 1'
#
loop_
_entity.id
_entity.type
_entity.pdbx_description
1 polymer ?
#
loop_
_entity_poly.entity_id
_entity_poly.type
_entity_poly.pdbx_seq_one_letter_code
_entity_poly.pdbx_strand_id
1 'polypeptide(L)'
;MLVDSMATLAEREEELRLFLQSIEEQIEKFEKLKEQFMNKHDSIKAEMQAHDLKLVPVKIVTNDSEDIVADIEKHLVELSKLKAYISNEIKKVVEEKKTLEVLEAKFGHSVEIAANEEGFEIKYKDEQARDAFEELKKDREKIANIKTRLRKIEDERKTSSYGI
;
A
#
# COMPACT_ATOMS: atom_id res chain seq x y z
N MET A 1 -6.14 -23.19 1.39
CA MET A 1 -5.16 -23.18 2.49
C MET A 1 -4.90 -21.73 2.80
N LEU A 2 -4.99 -21.30 4.07
CA LEU A 2 -4.59 -19.95 4.44
C LEU A 2 -3.05 -19.91 4.29
N VAL A 3 -2.56 -18.94 3.52
CA VAL A 3 -1.13 -18.67 3.38
C VAL A 3 -0.63 -18.22 4.75
N ASP A 4 0.59 -18.64 5.12
CA ASP A 4 1.23 -18.20 6.36
C ASP A 4 1.35 -16.67 6.33
N SER A 5 0.47 -16.02 7.07
CA SER A 5 0.29 -14.57 7.00
C SER A 5 1.44 -13.82 7.65
N MET A 6 2.16 -14.48 8.56
CA MET A 6 3.40 -13.95 9.10
C MET A 6 4.48 -13.94 8.02
N ALA A 7 4.59 -15.02 7.23
CA ALA A 7 5.53 -15.10 6.12
C ALA A 7 5.23 -14.03 5.04
N THR A 8 3.96 -13.85 4.68
CA THR A 8 3.57 -12.82 3.70
C THR A 8 3.89 -11.40 4.17
N LEU A 9 3.62 -11.07 5.44
CA LEU A 9 4.00 -9.77 6.00
C LEU A 9 5.52 -9.62 6.10
N ALA A 10 6.26 -10.71 6.33
CA ALA A 10 7.72 -10.73 6.33
C ALA A 10 8.31 -10.40 4.96
N GLU A 11 7.84 -11.06 3.91
CA GLU A 11 8.25 -10.80 2.54
C GLU A 11 7.94 -9.36 2.11
N ARG A 12 6.74 -8.86 2.43
CA ARG A 12 6.35 -7.47 2.13
C ARG A 12 7.23 -6.45 2.85
N GLU A 13 7.56 -6.67 4.13
CA GLU A 13 8.46 -5.77 4.86
C GLU A 13 9.85 -5.74 4.21
N GLU A 14 10.38 -6.91 3.85
CA GLU A 14 11.71 -7.02 3.24
C GLU A 14 11.76 -6.34 1.88
N GLU A 15 10.75 -6.55 1.03
CA GLU A 15 10.65 -5.87 -0.26
C GLU A 15 10.63 -4.35 -0.11
N LEU A 16 9.82 -3.83 0.83
CA LEU A 16 9.79 -2.40 1.13
C LEU A 16 11.13 -1.87 1.64
N ARG A 17 11.86 -2.65 2.45
CA ARG A 17 13.21 -2.27 2.93
C ARG A 17 14.22 -2.22 1.79
N LEU A 18 14.16 -3.16 0.84
CA LEU A 18 15.01 -3.15 -0.34
C LEU A 18 14.73 -1.93 -1.23
N PHE A 19 13.45 -1.57 -1.42
CA PHE A 19 13.11 -0.33 -2.13
C PHE A 19 13.59 0.92 -1.40
N LEU A 20 13.45 0.96 -0.06
CA LEU A 20 13.95 2.07 0.74
C LEU A 20 15.46 2.25 0.57
N GLN A 21 16.22 1.15 0.66
CA GLN A 21 17.66 1.16 0.43
C GLN A 21 18.02 1.69 -0.97
N SER A 22 17.33 1.21 -2.01
CA SER A 22 17.59 1.67 -3.38
C SER A 22 17.32 3.17 -3.55
N ILE A 23 16.27 3.70 -2.91
CA ILE A 23 15.99 5.14 -2.93
C ILE A 23 17.08 5.92 -2.20
N GLU A 24 17.56 5.44 -1.06
CA GLU A 24 18.64 6.09 -0.31
C GLU A 24 19.93 6.15 -1.10
N GLU A 25 20.31 5.07 -1.78
CA GLU A 25 21.46 5.03 -2.69
C GLU A 25 21.32 6.02 -3.86
N GLN A 26 20.11 6.15 -4.42
CA GLN A 26 19.84 7.14 -5.47
C GLN A 26 19.93 8.58 -4.93
N ILE A 27 19.36 8.87 -3.76
CA ILE A 27 19.48 10.18 -3.12
C ILE A 27 20.94 10.55 -2.94
N GLU A 28 21.77 9.67 -2.37
CA GLU A 28 23.19 9.93 -2.15
C GLU A 28 23.93 10.20 -3.48
N LYS A 29 23.60 9.43 -4.52
CA LYS A 29 24.17 9.64 -5.87
C LYS A 29 23.83 11.03 -6.42
N PHE A 30 22.57 11.45 -6.31
CA PHE A 30 22.13 12.75 -6.83
C PHE A 30 22.61 13.92 -5.98
N GLU A 31 22.75 13.76 -4.67
CA GLU A 31 23.40 14.76 -3.80
C GLU A 31 24.86 14.99 -4.20
N LYS A 32 25.63 13.91 -4.45
CA LYS A 32 27.01 14.03 -4.97
C LYS A 32 27.07 14.71 -6.34
N LEU A 33 26.15 14.38 -7.24
CA LEU A 33 26.07 15.05 -8.54
C LEU A 33 25.76 16.53 -8.38
N LYS A 34 24.79 16.87 -7.52
CA LYS A 34 24.44 18.27 -7.21
C LYS A 34 25.67 19.03 -6.71
N GLU A 35 26.42 18.47 -5.76
CA GLU A 35 27.64 19.07 -5.23
C GLU A 35 28.68 19.30 -6.34
N GLN A 36 28.91 18.32 -7.22
CA GLN A 36 29.83 18.46 -8.35
C GLN A 36 29.43 19.60 -9.30
N PHE A 37 28.15 19.75 -9.61
CA PHE A 37 27.66 20.82 -10.47
C PHE A 37 27.69 22.18 -9.76
N MET A 38 27.38 22.24 -8.47
CA MET A 38 27.53 23.46 -7.66
C MET A 38 29.00 23.91 -7.59
N ASN A 39 29.94 22.99 -7.41
CA ASN A 39 31.37 23.32 -7.44
C ASN A 39 31.82 23.90 -8.79
N LYS A 40 31.28 23.39 -9.91
CA LYS A 40 31.53 23.96 -11.24
C LYS A 40 30.94 25.37 -11.39
N HIS A 41 29.70 25.55 -10.93
CA HIS A 41 29.04 26.85 -10.91
C HIS A 41 29.83 27.87 -10.08
N ASP A 42 30.27 27.47 -8.89
CA ASP A 42 31.00 28.34 -7.96
C ASP A 42 32.41 28.66 -8.45
N SER A 43 33.06 27.72 -9.15
CA SER A 43 34.33 27.98 -9.85
C SER A 43 34.18 29.08 -10.91
N ILE A 44 33.14 29.01 -11.75
CA ILE A 44 32.87 30.07 -12.75
C ILE A 44 32.63 31.41 -12.04
N LYS A 45 31.85 31.40 -10.96
CA LYS A 45 31.59 32.60 -10.17
C LYS A 45 32.86 33.19 -9.56
N ALA A 46 33.75 32.34 -9.05
CA ALA A 46 35.04 32.76 -8.50
C ALA A 46 35.94 33.40 -9.57
N GLU A 47 35.98 32.83 -10.78
CA GLU A 47 36.72 33.43 -11.91
C GLU A 47 36.15 34.81 -12.31
N MET A 48 34.82 34.95 -12.34
CA MET A 48 34.21 36.26 -12.59
C MET A 48 34.64 37.31 -11.54
N GLN A 49 34.69 36.91 -10.27
CA GLN A 49 35.13 37.79 -9.18
C GLN A 49 36.63 38.10 -9.26
N ALA A 50 37.47 37.11 -9.57
CA ALA A 50 38.92 37.27 -9.69
C ALA A 50 39.32 38.25 -10.81
N HIS A 51 38.46 38.39 -11.82
CA HIS A 51 38.66 39.28 -12.97
C HIS A 51 37.81 40.58 -12.91
N ASP A 52 37.25 40.93 -11.74
CA ASP A 52 36.39 42.11 -11.54
C ASP A 52 35.21 42.18 -12.52
N LEU A 53 34.72 41.03 -12.99
CA LEU A 53 33.59 40.95 -13.90
C LEU A 53 32.28 41.08 -13.13
N LYS A 54 31.26 41.66 -13.78
CA LYS A 54 29.91 41.72 -13.25
C LYS A 54 29.38 40.30 -13.02
N LEU A 55 28.99 39.99 -11.78
CA LEU A 55 28.30 38.75 -11.45
C LEU A 55 26.97 38.66 -12.19
N VAL A 56 26.87 37.67 -13.08
CA VAL A 56 25.63 37.32 -13.78
C VAL A 56 25.20 35.91 -13.40
N PRO A 57 23.89 35.58 -13.47
CA PRO A 57 23.43 34.22 -13.23
C PRO A 57 24.08 33.24 -14.20
N VAL A 58 24.57 32.12 -13.67
CA VAL A 58 25.16 31.03 -14.45
C VAL A 58 24.25 29.81 -14.34
N LYS A 59 23.92 29.20 -15.48
CA LYS A 59 23.23 27.91 -15.55
C LYS A 59 24.12 26.89 -16.23
N ILE A 60 24.06 25.65 -15.75
CA ILE A 60 24.75 24.53 -16.39
C ILE A 60 23.73 23.77 -17.21
N VAL A 61 23.93 23.78 -18.53
CA VAL A 61 22.99 23.23 -19.52
C VAL A 61 23.62 22.07 -20.30
N THR A 62 22.78 21.16 -20.80
CA THR A 62 23.14 20.11 -21.76
C THR A 62 22.15 20.09 -22.92
N ASN A 63 22.34 19.22 -23.91
CA ASN A 63 21.42 19.07 -25.04
C ASN A 63 19.98 18.74 -24.60
N ASP A 64 19.82 18.11 -23.43
CA ASP A 64 18.55 17.58 -22.94
C ASP A 64 18.03 18.32 -21.69
N SER A 65 18.76 19.32 -21.19
CA SER A 65 18.41 20.03 -19.94
C SER A 65 18.83 21.51 -19.99
N GLU A 66 17.88 22.39 -19.68
CA GLU A 66 18.09 23.84 -19.56
C GLU A 66 18.70 24.27 -18.22
N ASP A 67 18.67 23.40 -17.19
CA ASP A 67 19.27 23.64 -15.89
C ASP A 67 19.45 22.33 -15.12
N ILE A 68 20.64 21.74 -15.21
CA ILE A 68 20.93 20.43 -14.61
C ILE A 68 20.76 20.46 -13.09
N VAL A 69 21.10 21.58 -12.44
CA VAL A 69 21.01 21.68 -10.98
C VAL A 69 19.55 21.68 -10.56
N ALA A 70 18.70 22.44 -11.26
CA ALA A 70 17.27 22.46 -11.00
C ALA A 70 16.61 21.08 -11.23
N ASP A 71 17.02 20.36 -12.28
CA ASP A 71 16.52 19.02 -12.57
C ASP A 71 16.92 18.01 -11.49
N ILE A 72 18.18 18.06 -11.02
CA ILE A 72 18.64 17.23 -9.89
C ILE A 72 17.84 17.54 -8.63
N GLU A 73 17.60 18.82 -8.32
CA GLU A 73 16.81 19.22 -7.15
C GLU A 73 15.37 18.71 -7.21
N LYS A 74 14.73 18.80 -8.37
CA LYS A 74 13.39 18.25 -8.59
C LYS A 74 13.38 16.74 -8.35
N HIS A 75 14.37 16.03 -8.88
CA HIS A 75 14.46 14.58 -8.71
C HIS A 75 14.70 14.18 -7.25
N LEU A 76 15.55 14.92 -6.51
CA LEU A 76 15.76 14.73 -5.07
C LEU A 76 14.47 14.93 -4.26
N VAL A 77 13.62 15.90 -4.64
CA VAL A 77 12.31 16.10 -4.01
C VAL A 77 11.38 14.91 -4.26
N GLU A 78 11.36 14.36 -5.47
CA GLU A 78 10.57 13.16 -5.81
C GLU A 78 11.04 11.93 -5.02
N LEU A 79 12.36 11.68 -4.98
CA LEU A 79 12.94 10.60 -4.20
C LEU A 79 12.66 10.75 -2.69
N SER A 80 12.70 11.98 -2.17
CA SER A 80 12.37 12.25 -0.76
C SER A 80 10.91 11.92 -0.42
N LYS A 81 9.97 12.21 -1.34
CA LYS A 81 8.56 11.84 -1.18
C LYS A 81 8.38 10.32 -1.18
N LEU A 82 9.06 9.63 -2.12
CA LEU A 82 9.02 8.16 -2.18
C LEU A 82 9.61 7.53 -0.92
N LYS A 83 10.76 8.04 -0.44
CA LYS A 83 11.37 7.63 0.84
C LYS A 83 10.39 7.72 2.00
N ALA A 84 9.69 8.86 2.12
CA ALA A 84 8.71 9.08 3.18
C ALA A 84 7.52 8.13 3.07
N TYR A 85 7.01 7.90 1.86
CA TYR A 85 5.92 6.96 1.60
C TYR A 85 6.30 5.54 2.01
N ILE A 86 7.44 5.02 1.53
CA ILE A 86 7.89 3.65 1.84
C ILE A 86 8.16 3.50 3.33
N SER A 87 8.78 4.50 3.97
CA SER A 87 9.00 4.48 5.42
C SER A 87 7.69 4.38 6.20
N ASN A 88 6.61 4.99 5.70
CA ASN A 88 5.29 4.88 6.31
C ASN A 88 4.64 3.52 6.07
N GLU A 89 4.78 2.94 4.88
CA GLU A 89 4.29 1.59 4.59
C GLU A 89 5.01 0.53 5.43
N ILE A 90 6.33 0.64 5.65
CA ILE A 90 7.08 -0.24 6.55
C ILE A 90 6.50 -0.18 7.97
N LYS A 91 6.20 1.04 8.48
CA LYS A 91 5.59 1.18 9.82
C LYS A 91 4.25 0.45 9.92
N LYS A 92 3.39 0.58 8.89
CA LYS A 92 2.11 -0.14 8.85
C LYS A 92 2.30 -1.64 8.90
N VAL A 93 3.21 -2.18 8.08
CA VAL A 93 3.49 -3.63 8.07
C VAL A 93 4.02 -4.11 9.42
N VAL A 94 4.89 -3.33 10.08
CA VAL A 94 5.38 -3.65 11.44
C VAL A 94 4.24 -3.64 12.47
N GLU A 95 3.31 -2.68 12.38
CA GLU A 95 2.13 -2.62 13.24
C GLU A 95 1.15 -3.78 12.97
N GLU A 96 0.96 -4.16 11.70
CA GLU A 96 0.17 -5.32 11.29
C GLU A 96 0.77 -6.61 11.85
N LYS A 97 2.08 -6.84 11.72
CA LYS A 97 2.77 -8.00 12.31
C LYS A 97 2.56 -8.09 13.81
N LYS A 98 2.79 -6.98 14.52
CA LYS A 98 2.58 -6.93 15.96
C LYS A 98 1.13 -7.21 16.34
N THR A 99 0.18 -6.73 15.55
CA THR A 99 -1.25 -7.01 15.76
C THR A 99 -1.54 -8.49 15.57
N LEU A 100 -1.01 -9.10 14.50
CA LEU A 100 -1.15 -10.52 14.22
C LEU A 100 -0.57 -11.37 15.36
N GLU A 101 0.64 -11.07 15.83
CA GLU A 101 1.26 -11.76 16.97
C GLU A 101 0.37 -11.73 18.23
N VAL A 102 -0.22 -10.57 18.55
CA VAL A 102 -1.11 -10.43 19.71
C VAL A 102 -2.40 -11.23 19.53
N LEU A 103 -2.96 -11.23 18.32
CA LEU A 103 -4.18 -11.97 18.04
C LEU A 103 -3.94 -13.48 18.04
N GLU A 104 -2.86 -13.95 17.44
CA GLU A 104 -2.45 -15.37 17.46
C GLU A 104 -2.16 -15.84 18.88
N ALA A 105 -1.47 -15.04 19.70
CA ALA A 105 -1.21 -15.39 21.10
C ALA A 105 -2.50 -15.52 21.92
N LYS A 106 -3.49 -14.66 21.69
CA LYS A 106 -4.75 -14.65 22.44
C LYS A 106 -5.76 -15.68 21.93
N PHE A 107 -5.85 -15.86 20.62
CA PHE A 107 -6.95 -16.57 19.96
C PHE A 107 -6.50 -17.72 19.06
N GLY A 108 -5.20 -17.94 18.82
CA GLY A 108 -4.71 -18.95 17.88
C GLY A 108 -5.10 -20.40 18.19
N HIS A 109 -5.59 -20.67 19.41
CA HIS A 109 -6.17 -21.96 19.79
C HIS A 109 -7.61 -22.17 19.27
N SER A 110 -8.35 -21.08 19.00
CA SER A 110 -9.76 -21.08 18.60
C SER A 110 -10.02 -20.47 17.23
N VAL A 111 -9.06 -19.74 16.66
CA VAL A 111 -9.18 -19.14 15.32
C VAL A 111 -7.94 -19.39 14.47
N GLU A 112 -8.15 -19.38 13.16
CA GLU A 112 -7.13 -19.22 12.12
C GLU A 112 -7.19 -17.75 11.67
N ILE A 113 -6.06 -17.04 11.67
CA ILE A 113 -5.99 -15.63 11.26
C ILE A 113 -5.16 -15.57 9.99
N ALA A 114 -5.64 -14.86 8.98
CA ALA A 114 -4.87 -14.53 7.81
C ALA A 114 -4.82 -13.02 7.55
N ALA A 115 -3.71 -12.52 7.04
CA ALA A 115 -3.55 -11.14 6.59
C ALA A 115 -3.76 -11.08 5.08
N ASN A 116 -4.54 -10.11 4.61
CA ASN A 116 -4.78 -9.82 3.21
C ASN A 116 -4.71 -8.30 2.94
N GLU A 117 -4.93 -7.87 1.69
CA GLU A 117 -4.88 -6.46 1.29
C GLU A 117 -5.91 -5.56 2.00
N GLU A 118 -7.00 -6.14 2.51
CA GLU A 118 -8.08 -5.42 3.20
C GLU A 118 -8.00 -5.49 4.74
N GLY A 119 -7.05 -6.25 5.29
CA GLY A 119 -6.84 -6.40 6.73
C GLY A 119 -6.70 -7.87 7.17
N PHE A 120 -7.27 -8.21 8.32
CA PHE A 120 -7.23 -9.58 8.86
C PHE A 120 -8.53 -10.33 8.59
N GLU A 121 -8.41 -11.51 7.99
CA GLU A 121 -9.47 -12.50 7.86
C GLU A 121 -9.37 -13.49 9.03
N ILE A 122 -10.47 -13.67 9.77
CA ILE A 122 -10.54 -14.56 10.94
C ILE A 122 -11.47 -15.73 10.63
N LYS A 123 -10.95 -16.93 10.77
CA LYS A 123 -11.69 -18.18 10.62
C LYS A 123 -11.79 -18.90 11.96
N TYR A 124 -12.97 -18.87 12.56
CA TYR A 124 -13.25 -19.58 13.80
C TYR A 124 -13.19 -21.10 13.59
N LYS A 125 -12.54 -21.78 14.53
CA LYS A 125 -12.44 -23.24 14.63
C LYS A 125 -13.34 -23.81 15.71
N ASP A 126 -13.93 -22.97 16.55
CA ASP A 126 -14.77 -23.43 17.65
C ASP A 126 -16.13 -23.96 17.18
N GLU A 127 -16.69 -24.82 18.03
CA GLU A 127 -17.96 -25.51 17.79
C GLU A 127 -19.14 -24.52 17.74
N GLN A 128 -19.10 -23.44 18.52
CA GLN A 128 -20.16 -22.42 18.55
C GLN A 128 -20.32 -21.70 17.20
N ALA A 129 -19.22 -21.31 16.57
CA ALA A 129 -19.24 -20.68 15.25
C ALA A 129 -19.79 -21.64 14.18
N ARG A 130 -19.46 -22.93 14.29
CA ARG A 130 -19.98 -23.96 13.38
C ARG A 130 -21.48 -24.18 13.57
N ASP A 131 -21.95 -24.27 14.80
CA ASP A 131 -23.36 -24.44 15.12
C ASP A 131 -24.19 -23.24 14.65
N ALA A 132 -23.72 -22.02 14.92
CA ALA A 132 -24.35 -20.80 14.43
C ALA A 132 -24.45 -20.76 12.89
N PHE A 133 -23.42 -21.23 12.19
CA PHE A 133 -23.44 -21.30 10.73
C PHE A 133 -24.45 -22.34 10.20
N GLU A 134 -24.57 -23.51 10.84
CA GLU A 134 -25.57 -24.51 10.49
C GLU A 134 -27.01 -24.03 10.76
N GLU A 135 -27.25 -23.30 11.85
CA GLU A 135 -28.54 -22.66 12.09
C GLU A 135 -28.88 -21.63 11.01
N LEU A 136 -27.94 -20.75 10.67
CA LEU A 136 -28.10 -19.78 9.58
C LEU A 136 -28.40 -20.46 8.24
N LYS A 137 -27.75 -21.59 7.95
CA LYS A 137 -28.00 -22.37 6.73
C LYS A 137 -29.42 -22.91 6.69
N LYS A 138 -29.89 -23.52 7.79
CA LYS A 138 -31.27 -24.01 7.91
C LYS A 138 -32.28 -22.88 7.74
N ASP A 139 -32.02 -21.72 8.33
CA ASP A 139 -32.93 -20.57 8.22
C ASP A 139 -32.94 -19.96 6.82
N ARG A 140 -31.80 -19.90 6.12
CA ARG A 140 -31.74 -19.51 4.70
C ARG A 140 -32.59 -20.42 3.82
N GLU A 141 -32.53 -21.73 4.04
CA GLU A 141 -33.36 -22.71 3.31
C GLU A 141 -34.85 -22.52 3.60
N LYS A 142 -35.22 -22.30 4.87
CA LYS A 142 -36.61 -21.96 5.25
C LYS A 142 -37.08 -20.69 4.55
N ILE A 143 -36.28 -19.62 4.56
CA ILE A 143 -36.59 -18.35 3.90
C ILE A 143 -36.77 -18.55 2.39
N ALA A 144 -35.89 -19.32 1.74
CA ALA A 144 -36.00 -19.63 0.32
C ALA A 144 -37.30 -20.38 -0.01
N ASN A 145 -37.68 -21.35 0.83
CA ASN A 145 -38.93 -22.09 0.69
C ASN A 145 -40.16 -21.19 0.87
N ILE A 146 -40.14 -20.28 1.86
CA ILE A 146 -41.20 -19.30 2.08
C ILE A 146 -41.33 -18.37 0.87
N LYS A 147 -40.22 -17.82 0.37
CA LYS A 147 -40.20 -16.96 -0.84
C LYS A 147 -40.79 -17.69 -2.05
N THR A 148 -40.44 -18.96 -2.23
CA THR A 148 -40.96 -19.78 -3.34
C THR A 148 -42.46 -20.03 -3.21
N ARG A 149 -42.95 -20.34 -2.00
CA ARG A 149 -44.38 -20.51 -1.73
C ARG A 149 -45.18 -19.22 -1.94
N LEU A 150 -44.66 -18.09 -1.48
CA LEU A 150 -45.30 -16.79 -1.66
C LEU A 150 -45.46 -16.44 -3.15
N ARG A 151 -44.41 -16.66 -3.97
CA ARG A 151 -44.50 -16.49 -5.42
C ARG A 151 -45.59 -17.36 -6.05
N LYS A 152 -45.67 -18.64 -5.67
CA LYS A 152 -46.74 -19.53 -6.18
C LYS A 152 -48.13 -19.03 -5.82
N ILE A 153 -48.35 -18.57 -4.59
CA ILE A 153 -49.63 -17.99 -4.17
C ILE A 153 -49.96 -16.72 -4.97
N GLU A 154 -48.98 -15.86 -5.24
CA GLU A 154 -49.16 -14.68 -6.07
C GLU A 154 -49.53 -15.03 -7.52
N ASP A 155 -48.88 -16.06 -8.09
CA ASP A 155 -49.14 -16.52 -9.46
C ASP A 155 -50.52 -17.20 -9.57
N GLU A 156 -50.95 -17.96 -8.57
CA GLU A 156 -52.29 -18.55 -8.47
C GLU A 156 -53.39 -17.49 -8.33
N ARG A 157 -53.13 -16.41 -7.59
CA ARG A 157 -54.05 -15.26 -7.47
C ARG A 157 -54.15 -14.48 -8.77
N LYS A 158 -53.03 -14.28 -9.48
CA LYS A 158 -53.04 -13.62 -10.79
C LYS A 158 -53.82 -14.43 -11.81
N THR A 159 -53.56 -15.73 -11.91
CA THR A 159 -54.30 -16.62 -12.84
C THR A 159 -55.79 -16.74 -12.51
N SER A 160 -56.18 -16.73 -11.23
CA SER A 160 -57.60 -16.66 -10.84
C SER A 160 -58.27 -15.30 -11.13
N SER A 161 -57.53 -14.20 -11.18
CA SER A 161 -58.08 -12.87 -11.50
C SER A 161 -58.30 -12.61 -13.00
N TYR A 162 -57.69 -13.41 -13.88
CA TYR A 162 -57.89 -13.37 -15.34
C TYR A 162 -58.92 -14.41 -15.84
N GLY A 163 -59.56 -15.14 -14.92
CA GLY A 163 -60.60 -16.14 -15.21
C GLY A 163 -62.02 -15.66 -14.92
N ILE A 164 -62.36 -14.43 -15.35
CA ILE A 164 -63.74 -13.91 -15.48
C ILE A 164 -63.96 -13.53 -16.94
#